data_AF-A0A251T3V9-F1
#
_entry.id   AF-A0A251T3V9-F1
#
_cell.length_a   1.000
_cell.length_b   1.000
_cell.length_c   1.000
_cell.angle_alpha   90.00
_cell.angle_beta   90.00
_cell.angle_gamma   90.00
#
_symmetry.space_group_name_H-M   'P 1'
#
loop_
_entity.id
_entity.type
_entity.pdbx_description
1 polymer ?
#
loop_
_entity_poly.entity_id
_entity_poly.type
_entity_poly.pdbx_seq_one_letter_code
_entity_poly.pdbx_strand_id
1 'polypeptide(L)'
;MVESIREDVRMWLKPGDVVMPLYLGECGECLICKSGKTNICNVHPINLNGLMRDGTSRMSMAVIGETAYHVFSCATWSEYTVFDVNYVIKVDPRVPLPHASFLSRGFTTGLGAPWKEAAVTKGSSVAVFGLDVIGVCALIFTPTIRTEL
;
A
#
# COMPACT_ATOMS: atom_id res chain seq x y z
N MET A 1 9.87 -5.61 -8.79
CA MET A 1 11.06 -6.31 -8.27
C MET A 1 12.11 -5.27 -7.94
N VAL A 2 12.89 -5.45 -6.89
CA VAL A 2 13.96 -4.52 -6.53
C VAL A 2 15.09 -4.62 -7.55
N GLU A 3 15.40 -3.51 -8.22
CA GLU A 3 16.52 -3.41 -9.16
C GLU A 3 17.81 -3.07 -8.41
N SER A 4 17.80 -1.96 -7.66
CA SER A 4 18.93 -1.50 -6.86
C SER A 4 18.49 -0.92 -5.52
N ILE A 5 19.44 -0.81 -4.59
CA ILE A 5 19.26 -0.20 -3.26
C ILE A 5 20.43 0.75 -3.05
N ARG A 6 20.16 1.93 -2.48
CA ARG A 6 21.19 2.91 -2.15
C ARG A 6 22.08 2.38 -1.00
N GLU A 7 23.38 2.65 -1.05
CA GLU A 7 24.39 2.09 -0.12
C GLU A 7 24.16 2.40 1.37
N ASP A 8 23.53 3.53 1.68
CA ASP A 8 23.20 4.00 3.03
C ASP A 8 21.97 3.30 3.63
N VAL A 9 21.24 2.52 2.84
CA VAL A 9 20.01 1.83 3.21
C VAL A 9 20.36 0.43 3.74
N ARG A 10 20.73 0.33 5.04
CA ARG A 10 21.01 -0.96 5.73
C ARG A 10 19.72 -1.73 6.00
N MET A 11 19.39 -2.75 5.19
CA MET A 11 18.03 -3.30 5.23
C MET A 11 17.87 -4.80 4.96
N TRP A 12 16.65 -5.27 5.28
CA TRP A 12 16.06 -6.60 5.03
C TRP A 12 15.71 -6.87 3.54
N LEU A 13 16.03 -5.92 2.66
CA LEU A 13 15.79 -5.97 1.22
C LEU A 13 17.10 -6.16 0.46
N LYS A 14 17.02 -6.85 -0.68
CA LYS A 14 18.12 -6.99 -1.64
C LYS A 14 17.62 -6.92 -3.09
N PRO A 15 18.49 -6.59 -4.06
CA PRO A 15 18.19 -6.76 -5.48
C PRO A 15 17.60 -8.14 -5.78
N GLY A 16 16.58 -8.16 -6.64
CA GLY A 16 15.82 -9.37 -6.99
C GLY A 16 14.65 -9.69 -6.05
N ASP A 17 14.53 -9.05 -4.88
CA ASP A 17 13.36 -9.24 -4.03
C ASP A 17 12.07 -8.75 -4.73
N VAL A 18 11.00 -9.54 -4.61
CA VAL A 18 9.67 -9.14 -5.03
C VAL A 18 9.07 -8.26 -3.94
N VAL A 19 8.63 -7.07 -4.32
CA VAL A 19 8.07 -6.08 -3.40
C VAL A 19 6.76 -5.53 -3.94
N MET A 20 5.91 -5.13 -3.01
CA MET A 20 4.69 -4.40 -3.27
C MET A 20 4.81 -3.01 -2.66
N PRO A 21 4.54 -1.94 -3.44
CA PRO A 21 4.53 -0.59 -2.91
C PRO A 21 3.27 -0.32 -2.08
N LEU A 22 3.40 0.54 -1.08
CA LEU A 22 2.38 0.96 -0.14
C LEU A 22 2.29 2.47 -0.18
N TYR A 23 1.08 3.03 -0.28
CA TYR A 23 0.91 4.49 -0.22
C TYR A 23 0.96 5.03 1.23
N LEU A 24 0.79 4.16 2.22
CA LEU A 24 1.01 4.44 3.63
C LEU A 24 2.35 3.85 4.05
N GLY A 25 3.22 4.67 4.65
CA GLY A 25 4.50 4.22 5.14
C GLY A 25 4.39 3.62 6.54
N GLU A 26 5.34 2.76 6.89
CA GLU A 26 5.48 2.18 8.23
C GLU A 26 6.96 2.11 8.63
N CYS A 27 7.35 2.85 9.67
CA CYS A 27 8.74 2.84 10.14
C CYS A 27 9.03 1.84 11.26
N GLY A 28 8.01 1.20 11.84
CA GLY A 28 8.14 0.27 12.98
C GLY A 28 8.56 0.91 14.31
N GLU A 29 9.15 2.10 14.30
CA GLU A 29 9.81 2.65 15.50
C GLU A 29 9.04 3.78 16.20
N CYS A 30 8.19 4.53 15.49
CA CYS A 30 7.45 5.63 16.08
C CYS A 30 6.33 5.15 17.02
N LEU A 31 5.92 6.01 17.95
CA LEU A 31 4.85 5.71 18.92
C LEU A 31 3.57 5.19 18.25
N ILE A 32 3.23 5.76 17.08
CA ILE A 32 2.02 5.39 16.35
C ILE A 32 2.14 3.99 15.75
N CYS A 33 3.26 3.65 15.09
CA CYS A 33 3.50 2.30 14.57
C CYS A 33 3.51 1.26 15.70
N LYS A 34 4.05 1.60 16.88
CA LYS A 34 4.07 0.70 18.05
C LYS A 34 2.74 0.60 18.79
N SER A 35 1.76 1.45 18.47
CA SER A 35 0.53 1.57 19.27
C SER A 35 -0.45 0.39 19.10
N GLY A 36 -0.40 -0.31 17.96
CA GLY A 36 -1.39 -1.32 17.57
C GLY A 36 -2.80 -0.75 17.30
N LYS A 37 -3.00 0.57 17.37
CA LYS A 37 -4.31 1.23 17.25
C LYS A 37 -4.57 1.79 15.85
N THR A 38 -3.53 2.12 15.10
CA THR A 38 -3.64 2.68 13.74
C THR A 38 -2.43 2.28 12.91
N ASN A 39 -2.60 2.30 11.59
CA ASN A 39 -1.56 2.06 10.59
C ASN A 39 -1.02 3.37 9.95
N ILE A 40 -1.42 4.54 10.45
CA ILE A 40 -0.99 5.84 9.90
C ILE A 40 0.32 6.27 10.56
N CYS A 41 1.46 6.01 9.92
CA CYS A 41 2.75 6.41 10.47
C CYS A 41 2.89 7.94 10.57
N ASN A 42 3.34 8.43 11.74
CA ASN A 42 3.63 9.85 11.94
C ASN A 42 4.91 10.31 11.24
N VAL A 43 5.89 9.41 11.06
CA VAL A 43 7.20 9.74 10.48
C VAL A 43 7.16 9.66 8.95
N HIS A 44 6.36 8.74 8.39
CA HIS A 44 6.19 8.52 6.95
C HIS A 44 4.71 8.71 6.55
N PRO A 45 4.16 9.94 6.69
CA PRO A 45 2.77 10.21 6.33
C PRO A 45 2.56 10.20 4.81
N ILE A 46 1.30 10.24 4.36
CA ILE A 46 1.00 10.49 2.95
C ILE A 46 1.44 11.90 2.61
N ASN A 47 2.22 12.05 1.55
CA ASN A 47 2.58 13.34 0.99
C ASN A 47 1.79 13.59 -0.31
N LEU A 48 1.18 14.77 -0.43
CA LEU A 48 0.37 15.18 -1.58
C LEU A 48 1.09 16.21 -2.48
N ASN A 49 2.31 16.62 -2.15
CA ASN A 49 3.10 17.53 -3.00
C ASN A 49 3.83 16.80 -4.14
N GLY A 50 3.78 15.47 -4.16
CA GLY A 50 4.36 14.61 -5.20
C GLY A 50 5.88 14.60 -5.26
N LEU A 51 6.56 14.97 -4.17
CA LEU A 51 8.01 14.92 -4.03
C LEU A 51 8.42 13.85 -3.02
N MET A 52 9.64 13.35 -3.17
CA MET A 52 10.27 12.52 -2.16
C MET A 52 10.53 13.33 -0.89
N ARG A 53 10.92 12.66 0.20
CA ARG A 53 11.16 13.30 1.51
C ARG A 53 12.24 14.38 1.49
N ASP A 54 13.17 14.31 0.55
CA ASP A 54 14.22 15.31 0.37
C ASP A 54 13.75 16.53 -0.46
N GLY A 55 12.45 16.61 -0.79
CA GLY A 55 11.87 17.71 -1.54
C GLY A 55 12.13 17.65 -3.04
N THR A 56 12.60 16.52 -3.57
CA THR A 56 12.92 16.38 -5.01
C THR A 56 12.12 15.26 -5.66
N SER A 57 11.95 15.33 -6.98
CA SER A 57 11.40 14.22 -7.76
C SER A 57 12.51 13.24 -8.19
N ARG A 58 12.10 12.03 -8.57
CA ARG A 58 12.95 11.02 -9.23
C ARG A 58 12.51 10.75 -10.66
N MET A 59 11.51 11.49 -11.14
CA MET A 59 10.88 11.29 -12.42
C MET A 59 10.93 12.58 -13.23
N SER A 60 11.23 12.44 -14.52
CA SER A 60 11.12 13.50 -15.51
C SER A 60 10.52 12.93 -16.79
N MET A 61 9.83 13.77 -17.54
CA MET A 61 9.24 13.40 -18.82
C MET A 61 10.31 13.46 -19.89
N ALA A 62 10.79 12.32 -20.37
CA ALA A 62 11.94 12.24 -21.29
C ALA A 62 11.80 13.11 -22.55
N VAL A 63 10.58 13.29 -23.06
CA VAL A 63 10.31 14.05 -24.29
C VAL A 63 10.43 15.57 -24.10
N ILE A 64 9.97 16.08 -22.95
CA ILE A 64 9.85 17.52 -22.69
C ILE A 64 10.81 18.02 -21.60
N GLY A 65 11.50 17.13 -20.90
CA GLY A 65 12.46 17.44 -19.84
C GLY A 65 11.84 17.93 -18.52
N GLU A 66 10.51 18.07 -18.46
CA GLU A 66 9.82 18.57 -17.28
C GLU A 66 9.79 17.55 -16.14
N THR A 67 9.77 18.05 -14.90
CA THR A 67 9.62 17.23 -13.70
C THR A 67 8.26 16.55 -13.68
N ALA A 68 8.26 15.22 -13.58
CA ALA A 68 7.06 14.46 -13.27
C ALA A 68 6.97 14.25 -11.75
N TYR A 69 5.78 14.40 -11.17
CA TYR A 69 5.58 14.27 -9.72
C TYR A 69 5.06 12.87 -9.37
N HIS A 70 5.38 12.42 -8.17
CA HIS A 70 4.92 11.15 -7.64
C HIS A 70 3.44 11.24 -7.22
N VAL A 71 2.57 10.43 -7.83
CA VAL A 71 1.14 10.39 -7.45
C VAL A 71 0.96 9.48 -6.23
N PHE A 72 0.61 10.08 -5.09
CA PHE A 72 0.83 9.47 -3.77
C PHE A 72 2.31 9.06 -3.63
N SER A 73 2.77 8.51 -2.52
CA SER A 73 4.16 8.03 -2.39
C SER A 73 4.48 6.82 -3.33
N CYS A 74 3.71 6.62 -4.41
CA CYS A 74 3.72 5.48 -5.30
C CYS A 74 3.43 5.85 -6.77
N ALA A 75 4.47 6.19 -7.54
CA ALA A 75 4.35 6.41 -8.99
C ALA A 75 4.52 5.10 -9.79
N THR A 76 3.52 4.21 -9.72
CA THR A 76 3.61 2.83 -10.27
C THR A 76 3.29 2.70 -11.76
N TRP A 77 2.92 3.79 -12.44
CA TRP A 77 2.67 3.81 -13.88
C TRP A 77 3.94 4.13 -14.68
N SER A 78 5.04 3.48 -14.29
CA SER A 78 6.35 3.57 -14.91
C SER A 78 7.02 2.21 -14.78
N GLU A 79 7.83 1.81 -15.76
CA GLU A 79 8.59 0.55 -15.70
C GLU A 79 9.52 0.51 -14.49
N TYR A 80 10.04 1.67 -14.09
CA TYR A 80 10.85 1.87 -12.91
C TYR A 80 10.35 3.05 -12.09
N THR A 81 10.44 2.93 -10.79
CA THR A 81 10.13 4.01 -9.85
C THR A 81 10.96 3.85 -8.58
N VAL A 82 11.15 4.93 -7.86
CA VAL A 82 12.01 5.00 -6.67
C VAL A 82 11.12 5.19 -5.45
N PHE A 83 11.25 4.28 -4.48
CA PHE A 83 10.51 4.34 -3.23
C PHE A 83 11.41 4.65 -2.04
N ASP A 84 10.86 5.34 -1.06
CA ASP A 84 11.36 5.21 0.32
C ASP A 84 10.96 3.81 0.80
N VAL A 85 11.93 3.10 1.35
CA VAL A 85 11.79 1.72 1.77
C VAL A 85 10.69 1.47 2.82
N ASN A 86 10.32 2.49 3.58
CA ASN A 86 9.22 2.40 4.55
C ASN A 86 7.86 2.34 3.86
N TYR A 87 7.80 2.53 2.54
CA TYR A 87 6.62 2.43 1.68
C TYR A 87 6.66 1.19 0.78
N VAL A 88 7.47 0.18 1.11
CA VAL A 88 7.46 -1.11 0.40
C VAL A 88 7.38 -2.26 1.39
N ILE A 89 6.72 -3.34 0.97
CA ILE A 89 6.73 -4.61 1.68
C ILE A 89 7.25 -5.71 0.76
N LYS A 90 8.07 -6.62 1.29
CA LYS A 90 8.50 -7.82 0.56
C LYS A 90 7.35 -8.81 0.48
N VAL A 91 7.15 -9.35 -0.71
CA VAL A 91 6.12 -10.34 -1.02
C VAL A 91 6.81 -11.65 -1.36
N ASP A 92 6.16 -12.76 -0.99
CA ASP A 92 6.61 -14.08 -1.40
C ASP A 92 6.61 -14.18 -2.94
N PRO A 93 7.74 -14.52 -3.58
CA PRO A 93 7.83 -14.57 -5.04
C PRO A 93 6.94 -15.63 -5.68
N ARG A 94 6.37 -16.57 -4.90
CA ARG A 94 5.40 -17.56 -5.38
C ARG A 94 4.02 -16.97 -5.64
N VAL A 95 3.70 -15.80 -5.07
CA VAL A 95 2.43 -15.12 -5.32
C VAL A 95 2.46 -14.52 -6.73
N PRO A 96 1.50 -14.85 -7.61
CA PRO A 96 1.47 -14.24 -8.93
C PRO A 96 1.30 -12.71 -8.83
N LEU A 97 2.22 -11.96 -9.43
CA LEU A 97 2.27 -10.49 -9.32
C LEU A 97 0.95 -9.79 -9.68
N PRO A 98 0.19 -10.23 -10.71
CA PRO A 98 -1.10 -9.61 -11.02
C PRO A 98 -2.13 -9.72 -9.88
N HIS A 99 -2.03 -10.75 -9.03
CA HIS A 99 -2.88 -10.89 -7.85
C HIS A 99 -2.31 -10.10 -6.66
N ALA A 100 -0.98 -10.11 -6.49
CA ALA A 100 -0.31 -9.36 -5.43
C ALA A 100 -0.59 -7.85 -5.55
N SER A 101 -0.65 -7.30 -6.77
CA SER A 101 -0.90 -5.87 -6.98
C SER A 101 -2.24 -5.39 -6.40
N PHE A 102 -3.29 -6.22 -6.41
CA PHE A 102 -4.59 -5.90 -5.81
C PHE A 102 -4.52 -5.71 -4.29
N LEU A 103 -3.59 -6.40 -3.62
CA LEU A 103 -3.41 -6.32 -2.16
C LEU A 103 -2.87 -4.96 -1.71
N SER A 104 -2.26 -4.18 -2.59
CA SER A 104 -1.65 -2.88 -2.24
C SER A 104 -2.65 -1.81 -1.81
N ARG A 105 -3.92 -1.92 -2.24
CA ARG A 105 -4.95 -0.91 -1.96
C ARG A 105 -6.34 -1.50 -1.83
N GLY A 106 -7.09 -1.55 -2.94
CA GLY A 106 -8.55 -1.70 -2.89
C GLY A 106 -9.02 -2.96 -2.18
N PHE A 107 -8.32 -4.07 -2.38
CA PHE A 107 -8.64 -5.35 -1.75
C PHE A 107 -8.45 -5.29 -0.23
N THR A 108 -7.28 -4.85 0.24
CA THR A 108 -6.97 -4.81 1.68
C THR A 108 -7.79 -3.75 2.40
N THR A 109 -8.12 -2.63 1.75
CA THR A 109 -9.09 -1.65 2.28
C THR A 109 -10.47 -2.28 2.46
N GLY A 110 -10.98 -2.98 1.44
CA GLY A 110 -12.28 -3.64 1.50
C GLY A 110 -12.33 -4.76 2.54
N LEU A 111 -11.27 -5.57 2.64
CA LEU A 111 -11.12 -6.60 3.68
C LEU A 111 -11.05 -6.00 5.10
N GLY A 112 -10.22 -4.97 5.28
CA GLY A 112 -9.96 -4.36 6.57
C GLY A 112 -11.16 -3.58 7.14
N ALA A 113 -11.98 -2.99 6.28
CA ALA A 113 -13.14 -2.19 6.71
C ALA A 113 -14.12 -2.97 7.60
N PRO A 114 -14.70 -4.12 7.21
CA PRO A 114 -15.59 -4.89 8.07
C PRO A 114 -14.83 -5.63 9.18
N TRP A 115 -13.65 -6.19 8.89
CA TRP A 115 -12.97 -7.11 9.80
C TRP A 115 -12.18 -6.41 10.91
N LYS A 116 -11.45 -5.35 10.57
CA LYS A 116 -10.53 -4.66 11.47
C LYS A 116 -11.11 -3.35 12.02
N GLU A 117 -11.70 -2.53 11.15
CA GLU A 117 -12.16 -1.17 11.52
C GLU A 117 -13.54 -1.20 12.17
N ALA A 118 -14.55 -1.70 11.46
CA ALA A 118 -15.92 -1.81 11.98
C ALA A 118 -16.09 -3.02 12.93
N ALA A 119 -15.11 -3.94 12.94
CA ALA A 119 -15.11 -5.15 13.77
C ALA A 119 -16.45 -5.92 13.73
N VAL A 120 -17.00 -6.09 12.53
CA VAL A 120 -18.30 -6.72 12.29
C VAL A 120 -18.31 -8.13 12.87
N THR A 121 -19.36 -8.48 13.60
CA THR A 121 -19.54 -9.80 14.21
C THR A 121 -20.65 -10.57 13.52
N LYS A 122 -20.60 -11.91 13.62
CA LYS A 122 -21.65 -12.78 13.07
C LYS A 122 -23.03 -12.40 13.61
N GLY A 123 -24.01 -12.30 12.70
CA GLY A 123 -25.37 -11.88 13.02
C GLY A 123 -25.62 -10.37 12.92
N SER A 124 -24.59 -9.56 12.66
CA SER A 124 -24.74 -8.13 12.39
C SER A 124 -25.43 -7.87 11.05
N SER A 125 -26.37 -6.93 10.99
CA SER A 125 -26.87 -6.39 9.73
C SER A 125 -25.92 -5.32 9.19
N VAL A 126 -25.46 -5.47 7.95
CA VAL A 126 -24.47 -4.58 7.32
C VAL A 126 -25.05 -3.97 6.05
N ALA A 127 -24.91 -2.65 5.90
CA ALA A 127 -25.18 -1.93 4.66
C ALA A 127 -23.85 -1.47 4.04
N VAL A 128 -23.65 -1.78 2.76
CA VAL A 128 -22.47 -1.33 1.99
C VAL A 128 -22.94 -0.35 0.92
N PHE A 129 -22.40 0.86 0.93
CA PHE A 129 -22.71 1.89 -0.05
C PHE A 129 -21.58 1.95 -1.09
N GLY A 130 -21.89 1.56 -2.33
CA GLY A 130 -20.92 1.43 -3.42
C GLY A 130 -20.54 -0.02 -3.67
N LEU A 131 -20.53 -0.42 -4.95
CA LEU A 131 -20.21 -1.79 -5.40
C LEU A 131 -19.00 -1.79 -6.34
N ASP A 132 -18.04 -0.93 -6.05
CA ASP A 132 -16.72 -0.99 -6.68
C ASP A 132 -15.85 -2.09 -6.03
N VAL A 133 -14.57 -2.15 -6.39
CA VAL A 133 -13.64 -3.14 -5.86
C VAL A 133 -13.57 -3.15 -4.32
N ILE A 134 -13.66 -1.99 -3.67
CA ILE A 134 -13.59 -1.88 -2.20
C ILE A 134 -14.90 -2.37 -1.60
N GLY A 135 -16.03 -1.92 -2.14
CA GLY A 135 -17.36 -2.29 -1.66
C GLY A 135 -17.65 -3.79 -1.80
N VAL A 136 -17.31 -4.37 -2.96
CA VAL A 136 -17.46 -5.82 -3.19
C VAL A 136 -16.54 -6.62 -2.28
N CYS A 137 -15.29 -6.18 -2.07
CA CYS A 137 -14.40 -6.84 -1.10
C CYS A 137 -14.97 -6.76 0.33
N ALA A 138 -15.49 -5.59 0.75
CA ALA A 138 -16.12 -5.44 2.06
C ALA A 138 -17.34 -6.35 2.23
N LEU A 139 -18.14 -6.54 1.17
CA LEU A 139 -19.24 -7.49 1.18
C LEU A 139 -18.75 -8.94 1.35
N ILE A 140 -17.79 -9.37 0.52
CA ILE A 140 -17.23 -10.74 0.55
C ILE A 140 -16.62 -11.06 1.93
N PHE A 141 -15.91 -10.12 2.53
CA PHE A 141 -15.22 -10.33 3.80
C PHE A 141 -16.04 -9.94 5.03
N THR A 142 -17.30 -9.57 4.85
CA THR A 142 -18.22 -9.42 5.96
C THR A 142 -18.54 -10.81 6.52
N PRO A 143 -18.32 -11.08 7.82
CA PRO A 143 -18.55 -12.39 8.45
C PRO A 143 -20.00 -12.90 8.40
N THR A 144 -20.92 -12.09 7.87
CA THR A 144 -22.36 -12.32 7.84
C THR A 144 -22.83 -13.14 6.64
N ILE A 145 -22.01 -13.36 5.59
CA ILE A 145 -22.47 -14.18 4.46
C ILE A 145 -22.42 -15.66 4.86
N ARG A 146 -23.51 -16.15 5.45
CA ARG A 146 -23.92 -17.55 5.30
C ARG A 146 -24.09 -17.80 3.80
N THR A 147 -23.10 -18.38 3.14
CA THR A 147 -23.38 -19.15 1.93
C THR A 147 -23.96 -20.48 2.40
N GLU A 148 -25.25 -20.49 2.66
CA GLU A 148 -26.06 -21.68 2.41
C GLU A 148 -26.28 -21.71 0.89
N LEU A 149 -25.30 -22.26 0.17
CA LEU A 149 -25.45 -22.78 -1.18
C LEU A 149 -25.16 -24.28 -1.11
#